data_AF-A0A0M9GC27-F1
#
_entry.id   AF-A0A0M9GC27-F1
#
_cell.length_a   1.000
_cell.length_b   1.000
_cell.length_c   1.000
_cell.angle_alpha   90.00
_cell.angle_beta   90.00
_cell.angle_gamma   90.00
#
_symmetry.space_group_name_H-M   'P 1'
#
loop_
_entity.id
_entity.type
_entity.pdbx_description
1 polymer ?
#
loop_
_entity_poly.entity_id
_entity_poly.type
_entity_poly.pdbx_seq_one_letter_code
_entity_poly.pdbx_strand_id
1 'polypeptide(L)'
;MSLIYRCFGTVGTANFYCSYYEEDYVPPEGQVEVAGWPPTTGPDRFGAWIVQADGTFVWQKYPDPPFNVVYHEGKLKNSDTLLELDPSTLPGQVAARLNDAEATLGSIADVMAAEVLSAHDYAQQALQSANAAGQSKTAVDNALAALPAPTQFEVVSVTLGAGGTGTATFAKTYATAPIVIPFTRFVGQQSFTAVPGNPTKTSVTVTGRRSRGTLLLSAGPFEDAVAGDVVQLFVIGR
;
A
#
# COMPACT_ATOMS: atom_id res chain seq x y z
N MET A 1 5.12 -22.60 -81.73
CA MET A 1 6.20 -21.62 -81.50
C MET A 1 6.85 -21.96 -80.17
N SER A 2 8.10 -22.44 -80.21
CA SER A 2 8.91 -22.66 -79.01
C SER A 2 9.28 -21.29 -78.45
N LEU A 3 8.89 -20.97 -77.22
CA LEU A 3 9.35 -19.76 -76.54
C LEU A 3 10.81 -19.99 -76.16
N ILE A 4 11.74 -19.43 -76.93
CA ILE A 4 13.17 -19.52 -76.66
C ILE A 4 13.46 -18.54 -75.52
N TYR A 5 13.68 -19.07 -74.32
CA TYR A 5 14.21 -18.30 -73.20
C TYR A 5 15.73 -18.25 -73.31
N ARG A 6 16.30 -17.07 -73.07
CA ARG A 6 17.73 -16.90 -72.83
C ARG A 6 17.97 -16.38 -71.42
N CYS A 7 19.06 -16.84 -70.83
CA CYS A 7 19.47 -16.45 -69.49
C CYS A 7 20.77 -15.65 -69.57
N PHE A 8 20.88 -14.61 -68.75
CA PHE A 8 22.04 -13.74 -68.68
C PHE A 8 22.50 -13.61 -67.25
N GLY A 9 23.81 -13.56 -67.07
CA GLY A 9 24.44 -13.44 -65.77
C GLY A 9 25.50 -12.35 -65.76
N THR A 10 25.66 -11.67 -64.63
CA THR A 10 26.75 -10.68 -64.47
C THR A 10 28.01 -11.39 -63.99
N VAL A 11 29.08 -11.32 -64.78
CA VAL A 11 30.34 -12.02 -64.51
C VAL A 11 30.89 -11.63 -63.13
N GLY A 12 31.29 -12.63 -62.33
CA GLY A 12 31.82 -12.44 -60.99
C GLY A 12 30.76 -12.24 -59.90
N THR A 13 29.48 -12.40 -60.20
CA THR A 13 28.39 -12.27 -59.21
C THR A 13 27.44 -13.47 -59.23
N ALA A 14 26.55 -13.55 -58.22
CA ALA A 14 25.45 -14.52 -58.18
C ALA A 14 24.19 -14.04 -58.93
N ASN A 15 24.26 -12.88 -59.58
CA ASN A 15 23.10 -12.27 -60.25
C ASN A 15 22.94 -12.86 -61.66
N PHE A 16 21.81 -13.53 -61.87
CA PHE A 16 21.38 -13.99 -63.18
C PHE A 16 19.86 -13.84 -63.31
N TYR A 17 19.39 -13.75 -64.55
CA TYR A 17 17.96 -13.69 -64.86
C TYR A 17 17.69 -14.36 -66.22
N CYS A 18 16.49 -14.89 -66.39
CA CYS A 18 16.02 -15.43 -67.65
C CYS A 18 14.80 -14.64 -68.10
N SER A 19 14.78 -14.22 -69.36
CA SER A 19 13.66 -13.46 -69.92
C SER A 19 13.32 -13.97 -71.33
N TYR A 20 12.09 -13.69 -71.78
CA TYR A 20 11.67 -13.96 -73.16
C TYR A 20 12.43 -13.02 -74.09
N TYR A 21 13.02 -13.55 -75.16
CA TYR A 21 13.92 -12.78 -76.02
C TYR A 21 13.46 -12.67 -77.47
N GLU A 22 13.72 -11.50 -78.05
CA GLU A 22 13.78 -11.23 -79.48
C GLU A 22 15.25 -11.40 -79.95
N GLU A 23 15.48 -11.83 -81.19
CA GLU A 23 16.79 -12.32 -81.68
C GLU A 23 17.93 -11.27 -81.67
N ASP A 24 17.62 -9.98 -81.48
CA ASP A 24 18.55 -8.87 -81.68
C ASP A 24 19.05 -8.18 -80.39
N TYR A 25 18.76 -8.72 -79.21
CA TYR A 25 19.21 -8.07 -77.97
C TYR A 25 20.69 -8.31 -77.70
N VAL A 26 21.37 -7.21 -77.36
CA VAL A 26 22.78 -7.19 -76.97
C VAL A 26 22.88 -7.09 -75.44
N PRO A 27 23.54 -8.06 -74.76
CA PRO A 27 23.77 -8.02 -73.31
C PRO A 27 24.40 -6.70 -72.86
N PRO A 28 23.93 -6.10 -71.75
CA PRO A 28 24.65 -5.02 -71.08
C PRO A 28 26.11 -5.40 -70.83
N GLU A 29 27.00 -4.41 -70.87
CA GLU A 29 28.42 -4.62 -70.61
C GLU A 29 28.64 -5.33 -69.25
N GLY A 30 29.47 -6.38 -69.24
CA GLY A 30 29.72 -7.22 -68.07
C GLY A 30 28.72 -8.37 -67.85
N GLN A 31 27.71 -8.51 -68.72
CA GLN A 31 26.82 -9.67 -68.74
C GLN A 31 27.18 -10.66 -69.85
N VAL A 32 26.97 -11.94 -69.56
CA VAL A 32 27.19 -13.04 -70.52
C VAL A 32 25.94 -13.92 -70.58
N GLU A 33 25.70 -14.52 -71.75
CA GLU A 33 24.67 -15.55 -71.90
C GLU A 33 25.11 -16.79 -71.11
N VAL A 34 24.22 -17.30 -70.25
CA VAL A 34 24.47 -18.50 -69.45
C VAL A 34 23.61 -19.65 -69.96
N ALA A 35 24.16 -20.87 -69.95
CA ALA A 35 23.53 -22.05 -70.54
C ALA A 35 22.25 -22.55 -69.81
N GLY A 36 21.86 -21.91 -68.70
CA GLY A 36 20.66 -22.24 -67.95
C GLY A 36 20.68 -21.72 -66.51
N TRP A 37 19.93 -22.38 -65.65
CA TRP A 37 19.92 -22.10 -64.21
C TRP A 37 21.16 -22.67 -63.52
N PRO A 38 21.71 -22.01 -62.49
CA PRO A 38 22.74 -22.62 -61.65
C PRO A 38 22.17 -23.87 -60.95
N PRO A 39 23.04 -24.79 -60.50
CA PRO A 39 22.61 -25.90 -59.66
C PRO A 39 21.84 -25.42 -58.43
N THR A 40 20.74 -26.10 -58.09
CA THR A 40 19.85 -25.69 -56.99
C THR A 40 20.44 -25.93 -55.61
N THR A 41 21.45 -26.81 -55.51
CA THR A 41 22.18 -27.09 -54.26
C THR A 41 23.66 -26.75 -54.42
N GLY A 42 24.21 -26.10 -53.40
CA GLY A 42 25.64 -25.89 -53.25
C GLY A 42 26.32 -27.05 -52.50
N PRO A 43 27.66 -27.15 -52.54
CA PRO A 43 28.44 -28.04 -51.69
C PRO A 43 28.24 -27.81 -50.17
N ASP A 44 27.94 -26.58 -49.75
CA ASP A 44 27.60 -26.22 -48.37
C ASP A 44 26.63 -25.04 -48.31
N ARG A 45 26.22 -24.62 -47.10
CA ARG A 45 25.31 -23.48 -46.88
C ARG A 45 26.00 -22.10 -47.02
N PHE A 46 27.31 -22.06 -47.28
CA PHE A 46 28.15 -20.88 -47.14
C PHE A 46 28.83 -20.50 -48.45
N GLY A 47 28.04 -20.29 -49.49
CA GLY A 47 28.52 -19.81 -50.77
C GLY A 47 27.39 -19.49 -51.72
N ALA A 48 27.76 -19.15 -52.94
CA ALA A 48 26.83 -18.99 -54.04
C ALA A 48 27.46 -19.45 -55.35
N TRP A 49 26.61 -19.78 -56.32
CA TRP A 49 27.02 -20.02 -57.70
C TRP A 49 27.29 -18.67 -58.37
N ILE A 50 28.52 -18.48 -58.83
CA ILE A 50 29.00 -17.24 -59.44
C ILE A 50 29.21 -17.44 -60.94
N VAL A 51 28.67 -16.50 -61.72
CA VAL A 51 28.74 -16.53 -63.19
C VAL A 51 30.17 -16.24 -63.64
N GLN A 52 30.72 -17.10 -64.49
CA GLN A 52 32.04 -16.95 -65.10
C GLN A 52 31.94 -16.26 -66.46
N ALA A 53 33.08 -15.78 -66.97
CA ALA A 53 33.14 -15.08 -68.25
C ALA A 53 32.72 -15.93 -69.47
N ASP A 54 32.74 -17.25 -69.34
CA ASP A 54 32.31 -18.21 -70.37
C ASP A 54 30.82 -18.61 -70.24
N GLY A 55 30.08 -17.99 -69.30
CA GLY A 55 28.67 -18.30 -69.06
C GLY A 55 28.42 -19.51 -68.17
N THR A 56 29.46 -20.12 -67.59
CA THR A 56 29.33 -21.20 -66.61
C THR A 56 29.13 -20.69 -65.19
N PHE A 57 28.72 -21.58 -64.28
CA PHE A 57 28.59 -21.28 -62.85
C PHE A 57 29.66 -22.01 -62.05
N VAL A 58 30.37 -21.28 -61.18
CA VAL A 58 31.33 -21.85 -60.23
C VAL A 58 30.87 -21.55 -58.81
N TRP A 59 30.91 -22.55 -57.93
CA TRP A 59 30.61 -22.34 -56.52
C TRP A 59 31.73 -21.51 -55.88
N GLN A 60 31.40 -20.30 -55.46
CA GLN A 60 32.27 -19.47 -54.64
C GLN A 60 31.82 -19.59 -53.20
N LYS A 61 32.67 -20.25 -52.40
CA LYS A 61 32.52 -20.24 -50.94
C LYS A 61 32.72 -18.82 -50.46
N TYR A 62 31.73 -18.28 -49.75
CA TYR A 62 31.95 -17.00 -49.07
C TYR A 62 33.03 -17.23 -48.01
N PRO A 63 33.90 -16.24 -47.75
CA PRO A 63 34.70 -16.29 -46.54
C PRO A 63 33.69 -16.53 -45.41
N ASP A 64 33.86 -17.64 -44.70
CA ASP A 64 33.00 -18.02 -43.58
C ASP A 64 32.76 -16.74 -42.78
N PRO A 65 31.53 -16.23 -42.59
CA PRO A 65 31.34 -15.16 -41.63
C PRO A 65 31.97 -15.72 -40.35
N PRO A 66 33.05 -15.12 -39.80
CA PRO A 66 34.00 -15.94 -39.04
C PRO A 66 33.44 -16.49 -37.70
N PHE A 67 32.17 -16.25 -37.40
CA PHE A 67 31.47 -16.66 -36.21
C PHE A 67 29.95 -16.55 -36.46
N ASN A 68 29.23 -17.67 -36.38
CA ASN A 68 27.87 -17.58 -35.86
C ASN A 68 28.00 -17.31 -34.36
N VAL A 69 27.44 -16.22 -33.86
CA VAL A 69 27.55 -15.84 -32.43
C VAL A 69 26.24 -16.14 -31.72
N VAL A 70 26.31 -16.84 -30.60
CA VAL A 70 25.17 -17.06 -29.68
C VAL A 70 25.54 -16.56 -28.28
N TYR A 71 24.56 -16.01 -27.56
CA TYR A 71 24.72 -15.67 -26.15
C TYR A 71 24.24 -16.84 -25.28
N HIS A 72 25.11 -17.41 -24.46
CA HIS A 72 24.81 -18.58 -23.62
C HIS A 72 25.58 -18.50 -22.29
N GLU A 73 24.87 -18.65 -21.17
CA GLU A 73 25.44 -18.59 -19.79
C GLU A 73 26.19 -17.27 -19.49
N GLY A 74 25.70 -16.15 -20.00
CA GLY A 74 26.34 -14.86 -19.76
C GLY A 74 27.60 -14.60 -20.58
N LYS A 75 27.87 -15.42 -21.62
CA LYS A 75 29.06 -15.31 -22.48
C LYS A 75 28.69 -15.38 -23.95
N LEU A 76 29.45 -14.69 -24.80
CA LEU A 76 29.38 -14.84 -26.25
C LEU A 76 30.12 -16.10 -26.65
N LYS A 77 29.47 -16.97 -27.41
CA LYS A 77 30.04 -18.23 -27.87
C LYS A 77 29.85 -18.39 -29.37
N ASN A 78 30.75 -19.11 -30.02
CA ASN A 78 30.53 -19.56 -31.39
C ASN A 78 29.37 -20.57 -31.37
N SER A 79 28.35 -20.41 -32.21
CA SER A 79 27.14 -21.24 -32.16
C SER A 79 27.40 -22.68 -32.61
N ASP A 80 28.43 -22.91 -33.42
CA ASP A 80 28.76 -24.22 -33.97
C ASP A 80 29.68 -25.00 -33.00
N THR A 81 30.56 -24.32 -32.26
CA THR A 81 31.53 -24.97 -31.35
C THR A 81 31.27 -24.77 -29.86
N LEU A 82 30.40 -23.83 -29.48
CA LEU A 82 30.16 -23.38 -28.11
C LEU A 82 31.43 -22.91 -27.36
N LEU A 83 32.49 -22.56 -28.10
CA LEU A 83 33.67 -21.93 -27.52
C LEU A 83 33.39 -20.46 -27.25
N GLU A 84 33.86 -19.97 -26.11
CA GLU A 84 33.81 -18.57 -25.73
C GLU A 84 34.57 -17.70 -26.74
N LEU A 85 33.91 -16.64 -27.20
CA LEU A 85 34.48 -15.65 -28.10
C LEU A 85 34.89 -14.44 -27.28
N ASP A 86 36.13 -13.99 -27.47
CA ASP A 86 36.57 -12.71 -26.93
C ASP A 86 35.86 -11.58 -27.72
N PRO A 87 35.16 -10.65 -27.05
CA PRO A 87 34.48 -9.54 -27.72
C PRO A 87 35.38 -8.70 -28.63
N SER A 88 36.69 -8.63 -28.35
CA SER A 88 37.67 -7.92 -29.17
C SER A 88 37.92 -8.58 -30.54
N THR A 89 37.53 -9.85 -30.69
CA THR A 89 37.63 -10.61 -31.94
C THR A 89 36.40 -10.47 -32.84
N LEU A 90 35.36 -9.78 -32.37
CA LEU A 90 34.15 -9.52 -33.14
C LEU A 90 34.41 -8.40 -34.16
N PRO A 91 33.94 -8.54 -35.40
CA PRO A 91 34.22 -7.62 -36.48
C PRO A 91 33.34 -6.37 -36.37
N GLY A 92 33.85 -5.27 -36.91
CA GLY A 92 33.13 -4.01 -36.97
C GLY A 92 32.93 -3.35 -35.60
N GLN A 93 31.88 -2.53 -35.49
CA GLN A 93 31.58 -1.77 -34.26
C GLN A 93 30.85 -2.59 -33.18
N VAL A 94 30.83 -3.92 -33.29
CA VAL A 94 30.07 -4.79 -32.36
C VAL A 94 30.66 -4.72 -30.94
N ALA A 95 31.99 -4.74 -30.81
CA ALA A 95 32.66 -4.62 -29.51
C ALA A 95 32.34 -3.28 -28.81
N ALA A 96 32.34 -2.17 -29.57
CA ALA A 96 32.00 -0.85 -29.06
C ALA A 96 30.53 -0.80 -28.58
N ARG A 97 29.60 -1.28 -29.42
CA ARG A 97 28.17 -1.34 -29.07
C ARG A 97 27.89 -2.23 -27.85
N LEU A 98 28.68 -3.28 -27.65
CA LEU A 98 28.55 -4.15 -26.49
C LEU A 98 29.01 -3.44 -25.21
N ASN A 99 30.18 -2.78 -25.23
CA ASN A 99 30.66 -1.99 -24.09
C ASN A 99 29.69 -0.86 -23.73
N ASP A 100 29.11 -0.19 -24.72
CA ASP A 100 28.09 0.85 -24.51
C ASP A 100 26.82 0.28 -23.85
N ALA A 101 26.40 -0.91 -24.27
CA ALA A 101 25.25 -1.60 -23.70
C ALA A 101 25.51 -2.03 -22.25
N GLU A 102 26.70 -2.55 -21.94
CA GLU A 102 27.10 -2.91 -20.57
C GLU A 102 27.14 -1.69 -19.65
N ALA A 103 27.72 -0.58 -20.11
CA ALA A 103 27.72 0.67 -19.36
C ALA A 103 26.29 1.21 -19.11
N THR A 104 25.43 1.12 -20.13
CA THR A 104 24.02 1.52 -20.01
C THR A 104 23.29 0.66 -18.98
N LEU A 105 23.48 -0.66 -19.03
CA LEU A 105 22.88 -1.60 -18.07
C LEU A 105 23.35 -1.32 -16.64
N GLY A 106 24.64 -1.03 -16.45
CA GLY A 106 25.18 -0.60 -15.15
C GLY A 106 24.48 0.66 -14.62
N SER A 107 24.33 1.68 -15.47
CA SER A 107 23.65 2.93 -15.07
C SER A 107 22.18 2.72 -14.70
N ILE A 108 21.46 1.84 -15.40
CA ILE A 108 20.07 1.49 -15.09
C ILE A 108 19.99 0.79 -13.73
N ALA A 109 20.91 -0.14 -13.46
CA ALA A 109 20.96 -0.85 -12.18
C ALA A 109 21.17 0.11 -10.99
N ASP A 110 22.05 1.11 -11.15
CA ASP A 110 22.28 2.13 -10.12
C ASP A 110 21.05 3.00 -9.87
N VAL A 111 20.34 3.43 -10.93
CA VAL A 111 19.09 4.18 -10.79
C VAL A 111 18.03 3.36 -10.08
N MET A 112 17.85 2.09 -10.48
CA MET A 112 16.90 1.19 -9.82
C MET A 112 17.23 0.98 -8.35
N ALA A 113 18.52 0.82 -8.00
CA ALA A 113 18.96 0.68 -6.62
C ALA A 113 18.64 1.93 -5.78
N ALA A 114 18.86 3.13 -6.34
CA ALA A 114 18.53 4.39 -5.68
C ALA A 114 17.01 4.56 -5.47
N GLU A 115 16.21 4.23 -6.48
CA GLU A 115 14.75 4.25 -6.37
C GLU A 115 14.23 3.29 -5.30
N VAL A 116 14.74 2.06 -5.28
CA VAL A 116 14.38 1.06 -4.26
C VAL A 116 14.75 1.54 -2.85
N LEU A 117 15.92 2.14 -2.67
CA LEU A 117 16.33 2.69 -1.38
C LEU A 117 15.41 3.83 -0.94
N SER A 118 15.07 4.75 -1.85
CA SER A 118 14.15 5.85 -1.55
C SER A 118 12.75 5.37 -1.17
N ALA A 119 12.24 4.32 -1.82
CA ALA A 119 10.96 3.71 -1.50
C ALA A 119 10.99 3.01 -0.14
N HIS A 120 12.11 2.38 0.21
CA HIS A 120 12.31 1.79 1.54
C HIS A 120 12.26 2.84 2.64
N ASP A 121 12.99 3.95 2.48
CA ASP A 121 13.02 5.04 3.46
C ASP A 121 11.63 5.68 3.66
N TYR A 122 10.89 5.89 2.56
CA TYR A 122 9.52 6.38 2.64
C TYR A 122 8.60 5.42 3.41
N ALA A 123 8.73 4.11 3.17
CA ALA A 123 7.96 3.10 3.89
C ALA A 123 8.29 3.09 5.41
N GLN A 124 9.56 3.25 5.78
CA GLN A 124 9.98 3.36 7.17
C GLN A 124 9.41 4.61 7.85
N GLN A 125 9.44 5.77 7.18
CA GLN A 125 8.88 7.02 7.69
C GLN A 125 7.36 6.92 7.90
N ALA A 126 6.64 6.28 6.97
CA ALA A 126 5.21 6.06 7.09
C ALA A 126 4.87 5.15 8.29
N LEU A 127 5.63 4.08 8.49
CA LEU A 127 5.46 3.17 9.63
C LEU A 127 5.69 3.89 10.97
N GLN A 128 6.74 4.69 11.07
CA GLN A 128 7.01 5.50 12.27
C GLN A 128 5.87 6.47 12.58
N SER A 129 5.33 7.13 11.55
CA SER A 129 4.19 8.06 11.68
C SER A 129 2.92 7.35 12.16
N ALA A 130 2.65 6.14 11.64
CA ALA A 130 1.53 5.32 12.07
C ALA A 130 1.66 4.89 13.55
N ASN A 131 2.86 4.50 13.98
CA ASN A 131 3.13 4.14 15.36
C ASN A 131 2.93 5.33 16.32
N ALA A 132 3.43 6.52 15.94
CA ALA A 132 3.23 7.75 16.72
C ALA A 132 1.75 8.15 16.84
N ALA A 133 0.97 7.96 15.77
CA ALA A 133 -0.48 8.17 15.80
C ALA A 133 -1.19 7.18 16.73
N GLY A 134 -0.79 5.89 16.72
CA GLY A 134 -1.32 4.87 17.63
C GLY A 134 -1.05 5.18 19.11
N GLN A 135 0.16 5.66 19.42
CA GLN A 135 0.52 6.11 20.77
C GLN A 135 -0.29 7.34 21.20
N SER A 136 -0.46 8.30 20.29
CA SER A 136 -1.26 9.51 20.54
C SER A 136 -2.72 9.18 20.83
N LYS A 137 -3.33 8.27 20.04
CA LYS A 137 -4.69 7.78 20.30
C LYS A 137 -4.81 7.15 21.69
N THR A 138 -3.87 6.27 22.05
CA THR A 138 -3.86 5.62 23.37
C THR A 138 -3.75 6.64 24.51
N ALA A 139 -2.90 7.66 24.34
CA ALA A 139 -2.78 8.74 25.31
C ALA A 139 -4.08 9.55 25.46
N VAL A 140 -4.76 9.85 24.34
CA VAL A 140 -6.07 10.54 24.34
C VAL A 140 -7.14 9.68 25.01
N ASP A 141 -7.21 8.39 24.69
CA ASP A 141 -8.18 7.47 25.29
C ASP A 141 -7.97 7.36 26.81
N ASN A 142 -6.71 7.26 27.26
CA ASN A 142 -6.36 7.26 28.68
C ASN A 142 -6.69 8.59 29.36
N ALA A 143 -6.44 9.73 28.71
CA ALA A 143 -6.77 11.05 29.24
C ALA A 143 -8.30 11.23 29.36
N LEU A 144 -9.06 10.76 28.37
CA LEU A 144 -10.52 10.81 28.37
C LEU A 144 -11.09 9.92 29.48
N ALA A 145 -10.55 8.70 29.65
CA ALA A 145 -10.94 7.80 30.74
C ALA A 145 -10.56 8.33 32.14
N ALA A 146 -9.53 9.18 32.23
CA ALA A 146 -9.09 9.82 33.47
C ALA A 146 -9.87 11.09 33.81
N LEU A 147 -10.72 11.61 32.91
CA LEU A 147 -11.55 12.76 33.22
C LEU A 147 -12.50 12.40 34.39
N PRO A 148 -12.56 13.24 35.44
CA PRO A 148 -13.47 12.98 36.56
C PRO A 148 -14.91 12.98 36.06
N ALA A 149 -15.72 12.04 36.57
CA ALA A 149 -17.16 12.02 36.29
C ALA A 149 -17.77 13.41 36.57
N PRO A 150 -18.70 13.88 35.72
CA PRO A 150 -19.31 15.19 35.89
C PRO A 150 -20.01 15.27 37.25
N THR A 151 -19.95 16.43 37.90
CA THR A 151 -20.72 16.65 39.12
C THR A 151 -22.21 16.61 38.80
N GLN A 152 -22.92 15.74 39.47
CA GLN A 152 -24.36 15.53 39.37
C GLN A 152 -25.07 16.09 40.60
N PHE A 153 -26.28 16.60 40.37
CA PHE A 153 -27.17 17.12 41.40
C PHE A 153 -28.55 16.47 41.28
N GLU A 154 -29.17 16.14 42.40
CA GLU A 154 -30.58 15.78 42.48
C GLU A 154 -31.20 16.21 43.81
N VAL A 155 -32.53 16.30 43.82
CA VAL A 155 -33.34 16.52 45.03
C VAL A 155 -34.10 15.23 45.31
N VAL A 156 -33.88 14.64 46.49
CA VAL A 156 -34.55 13.40 46.90
C VAL A 156 -35.56 13.71 47.98
N SER A 157 -36.79 13.25 47.80
CA SER A 157 -37.84 13.29 48.83
C SER A 157 -37.95 11.91 49.47
N VAL A 158 -37.91 11.85 50.81
CA VAL A 158 -37.97 10.61 51.57
C VAL A 158 -39.20 10.64 52.45
N THR A 159 -40.07 9.64 52.32
CA THR A 159 -41.14 9.40 53.29
C THR A 159 -40.58 8.58 54.44
N LEU A 160 -40.74 9.08 55.66
CA LEU A 160 -40.21 8.46 56.86
C LEU A 160 -41.11 7.32 57.32
N GLY A 161 -40.49 6.22 57.75
CA GLY A 161 -41.14 5.08 58.37
C GLY A 161 -41.25 5.23 59.88
N ALA A 162 -41.47 4.10 60.57
CA ALA A 162 -41.52 4.05 62.02
C ALA A 162 -40.21 4.59 62.66
N GLY A 163 -40.35 5.32 63.77
CA GLY A 163 -39.23 5.94 64.46
C GLY A 163 -38.61 7.14 63.72
N GLY A 164 -39.29 7.70 62.71
CA GLY A 164 -38.83 8.91 62.01
C GLY A 164 -37.63 8.67 61.10
N THR A 165 -37.36 7.42 60.72
CA THR A 165 -36.21 7.06 59.87
C THR A 165 -36.67 6.68 58.46
N GLY A 166 -35.81 6.88 57.47
CA GLY A 166 -36.07 6.47 56.09
C GLY A 166 -34.77 6.25 55.32
N THR A 167 -34.86 5.59 54.17
CA THR A 167 -33.75 5.43 53.24
C THR A 167 -34.02 6.24 51.99
N ALA A 168 -33.14 7.20 51.69
CA ALA A 168 -33.15 7.90 50.42
C ALA A 168 -32.39 7.05 49.40
N THR A 169 -33.06 6.60 48.35
CA THR A 169 -32.40 6.00 47.18
C THR A 169 -32.16 7.10 46.15
N PHE A 170 -30.91 7.22 45.70
CA PHE A 170 -30.53 8.17 44.67
C PHE A 170 -30.99 7.66 43.31
N ALA A 171 -31.57 8.54 42.48
CA ALA A 171 -31.90 8.18 41.10
C ALA A 171 -30.62 8.02 40.26
N LYS A 172 -29.52 8.63 40.72
CA LYS A 172 -28.20 8.59 40.07
C LYS A 172 -27.25 7.75 40.91
N THR A 173 -26.44 6.93 40.23
CA THR A 173 -25.32 6.23 40.87
C THR A 173 -24.09 7.12 40.80
N TYR A 174 -23.56 7.48 41.97
CA TYR A 174 -22.37 8.31 42.09
C TYR A 174 -21.10 7.44 42.04
N ALA A 175 -20.05 7.90 41.38
CA ALA A 175 -18.72 7.31 41.36
C ALA A 175 -18.12 7.22 42.79
N THR A 176 -18.39 8.20 43.64
CA THR A 176 -18.01 8.24 45.07
C THR A 176 -19.21 8.59 45.95
N ALA A 177 -19.15 8.34 47.27
CA ALA A 177 -20.23 8.75 48.17
C ALA A 177 -20.50 10.27 48.04
N PRO A 178 -21.73 10.69 47.72
CA PRO A 178 -22.05 12.10 47.50
C PRO A 178 -22.16 12.85 48.82
N ILE A 179 -22.10 14.18 48.73
CA ILE A 179 -22.46 15.07 49.82
C ILE A 179 -23.99 15.14 49.86
N VAL A 180 -24.56 14.91 51.04
CA VAL A 180 -26.01 15.00 51.29
C VAL A 180 -26.26 16.17 52.22
N ILE A 181 -27.01 17.15 51.73
CA ILE A 181 -27.37 18.37 52.47
C ILE A 181 -28.86 18.31 52.78
N PRO A 182 -29.28 18.24 54.06
CA PRO A 182 -30.68 18.25 54.40
C PRO A 182 -31.30 19.60 54.08
N PHE A 183 -32.47 19.59 53.45
CA PHE A 183 -33.24 20.80 53.20
C PHE A 183 -34.34 20.93 54.24
N THR A 184 -34.39 22.08 54.90
CA THR A 184 -35.48 22.38 55.83
C THR A 184 -36.71 22.78 55.01
N ARG A 185 -37.79 22.01 55.15
CA ARG A 185 -39.08 22.34 54.56
C ARG A 185 -40.09 22.74 55.64
N PHE A 186 -41.07 23.53 55.25
CA PHE A 186 -42.16 23.91 56.14
C PHE A 186 -43.47 23.30 55.64
N VAL A 187 -44.24 22.67 56.54
CA VAL A 187 -45.61 22.22 56.27
C VAL A 187 -46.51 22.87 57.29
N GLY A 188 -47.35 23.81 56.82
CA GLY A 188 -48.09 24.70 57.71
C GLY A 188 -47.12 25.49 58.60
N GLN A 189 -47.25 25.30 59.91
CA GLN A 189 -46.46 26.00 60.94
C GLN A 189 -45.31 25.15 61.52
N GLN A 190 -45.07 23.95 60.98
CA GLN A 190 -44.00 23.06 61.43
C GLN A 190 -42.84 23.04 60.43
N SER A 191 -41.62 23.13 60.95
CA SER A 191 -40.40 22.89 60.18
C SER A 191 -40.02 21.41 60.26
N PHE A 192 -39.59 20.86 59.13
CA PHE A 192 -39.09 19.50 59.00
C PHE A 192 -37.67 19.57 58.44
N THR A 193 -36.76 18.88 59.10
CA THR A 193 -35.37 18.72 58.68
C THR A 193 -34.97 17.26 58.80
N ALA A 194 -33.81 16.90 58.29
CA ALA A 194 -33.26 15.55 58.38
C ALA A 194 -31.81 15.59 58.85
N VAL A 195 -31.39 14.55 59.54
CA VAL A 195 -29.99 14.27 59.83
C VAL A 195 -29.58 13.11 58.94
N PRO A 196 -28.77 13.35 57.89
CA PRO A 196 -28.25 12.26 57.07
C PRO A 196 -27.21 11.44 57.83
N GLY A 197 -27.26 10.12 57.66
CA GLY A 197 -26.19 9.21 58.07
C GLY A 197 -25.04 9.18 57.06
N ASN A 198 -24.29 8.07 57.03
CA ASN A 198 -23.20 7.89 56.08
C ASN A 198 -23.76 7.54 54.68
N PRO A 199 -23.58 8.39 53.66
CA PRO A 199 -24.05 8.11 52.31
C PRO A 199 -23.19 7.04 51.64
N THR A 200 -23.82 6.19 50.84
CA THR A 200 -23.20 5.27 49.89
C THR A 200 -23.28 5.87 48.48
N LYS A 201 -22.82 5.14 47.45
CA LYS A 201 -22.94 5.58 46.05
C LYS A 201 -24.37 5.67 45.54
N THR A 202 -25.32 5.02 46.21
CA THR A 202 -26.69 4.83 45.72
C THR A 202 -27.76 5.17 46.75
N SER A 203 -27.39 5.40 48.01
CA SER A 203 -28.37 5.69 49.06
C SER A 203 -27.78 6.37 50.29
N VAL A 204 -28.66 6.91 51.14
CA VAL A 204 -28.33 7.36 52.50
C VAL A 204 -29.50 7.07 53.45
N THR A 205 -29.20 6.61 54.65
CA THR A 205 -30.19 6.54 55.73
C THR A 205 -30.36 7.92 56.34
N VAL A 206 -31.60 8.33 56.60
CA VAL A 206 -31.92 9.63 57.20
C VAL A 206 -32.81 9.48 58.42
N THR A 207 -32.59 10.35 59.39
CA THR A 207 -33.46 10.51 60.56
C THR A 207 -34.11 11.89 60.50
N GLY A 208 -35.43 11.92 60.32
CA GLY A 208 -36.20 13.16 60.26
C GLY A 208 -36.46 13.75 61.64
N ARG A 209 -36.47 15.08 61.68
CA ARG A 209 -36.76 15.87 62.88
C ARG A 209 -37.81 16.93 62.52
N ARG A 210 -38.73 17.19 63.44
CA ARG A 210 -39.72 18.27 63.31
C ARG A 210 -39.67 19.21 64.51
N SER A 211 -39.97 20.50 64.29
CA SER A 211 -40.01 21.48 65.39
C SER A 211 -41.20 21.23 66.32
N ARG A 212 -40.98 21.31 67.65
CA ARG A 212 -42.06 21.35 68.63
C ARG A 212 -42.73 22.73 68.61
N GLY A 213 -43.95 22.82 68.06
CA GLY A 213 -44.78 24.03 68.06
C GLY A 213 -44.97 24.67 66.69
N THR A 214 -45.66 25.83 66.67
CA THR A 214 -46.15 26.51 65.46
C THR A 214 -45.36 27.75 65.04
N LEU A 215 -44.32 28.16 65.75
CA LEU A 215 -43.67 29.45 65.50
C LEU A 215 -42.37 29.33 64.70
N LEU A 216 -42.35 30.04 63.56
CA LEU A 216 -41.25 30.24 62.59
C LEU A 216 -39.91 30.70 63.17
N LEU A 217 -39.85 31.10 64.45
CA LEU A 217 -38.74 31.89 65.01
C LEU A 217 -38.14 31.32 66.30
N SER A 218 -38.69 30.26 66.88
CA SER A 218 -38.01 29.55 67.96
C SER A 218 -37.41 28.28 67.41
N ALA A 219 -36.08 28.18 67.44
CA ALA A 219 -35.36 26.91 67.40
C ALA A 219 -35.68 26.12 68.68
N GLY A 220 -36.97 25.83 68.91
CA GLY A 220 -37.44 24.98 69.98
C GLY A 220 -36.89 23.57 69.81
N PRO A 221 -36.89 22.75 70.88
CA PRO A 221 -36.36 21.39 70.81
C PRO A 221 -37.03 20.61 69.67
N PHE A 222 -36.23 20.10 68.75
CA PHE A 222 -36.70 19.19 67.71
C PHE A 222 -37.12 17.87 68.35
N GLU A 223 -38.20 17.29 67.84
CA GLU A 223 -38.58 15.91 68.13
C GLU A 223 -38.48 15.04 66.89
N ASP A 224 -38.52 13.73 67.07
CA ASP A 224 -38.52 12.80 65.96
C ASP A 224 -39.76 13.01 65.10
N ALA A 225 -39.56 13.09 63.79
CA ALA A 225 -40.66 13.11 62.85
C ALA A 225 -41.44 11.78 62.93
N VAL A 226 -42.73 11.81 62.63
CA VAL A 226 -43.57 10.61 62.70
C VAL A 226 -43.59 9.87 61.36
N ALA A 227 -44.04 8.62 61.38
CA ALA A 227 -44.21 7.86 60.14
C ALA A 227 -45.17 8.59 59.18
N GLY A 228 -44.81 8.64 57.90
CA GLY A 228 -45.55 9.36 56.86
C GLY A 228 -45.11 10.80 56.64
N ASP A 229 -44.33 11.39 57.55
CA ASP A 229 -43.70 12.69 57.30
C ASP A 229 -42.70 12.57 56.15
N VAL A 230 -42.53 13.66 55.38
CA VAL A 230 -41.62 13.69 54.24
C VAL A 230 -40.51 14.70 54.50
N VAL A 231 -39.28 14.34 54.19
CA VAL A 231 -38.10 15.23 54.23
C VAL A 231 -37.47 15.34 52.85
N GLN A 232 -36.70 16.41 52.62
CA GLN A 232 -36.02 16.65 51.35
C GLN A 232 -34.51 16.77 51.56
N LEU A 233 -33.77 16.24 50.59
CA LEU A 233 -32.31 16.23 50.58
C LEU A 233 -31.81 16.76 49.25
N PHE A 234 -30.79 17.61 49.29
CA PHE A 234 -29.95 17.89 48.13
C PHE A 234 -28.77 16.91 48.12
N VAL A 235 -28.59 16.22 47.01
CA VAL A 235 -27.49 15.28 46.82
C VAL A 235 -26.59 15.83 45.73
N ILE A 236 -25.31 16.02 46.07
CA ILE A 236 -24.29 16.56 45.17
C ILE A 236 -23.11 15.59 45.19
N GLY A 237 -22.77 15.03 44.03
CA GLY A 237 -21.64 14.10 43.92
C GLY A 237 -21.18 13.97 42.49
N ARG A 238 -20.21 13.08 42.27
CA ARG A 238 -19.76 12.66 40.93
C ARG A 238 -20.13 11.22 40.74
#